data_AF-A0A345II42-F1
#
_entry.id   AF-A0A345II42-F1
#
_cell.length_a   1.000
_cell.length_b   1.000
_cell.length_c   1.000
_cell.angle_alpha   90.00
_cell.angle_beta   90.00
_cell.angle_gamma   90.00
#
_symmetry.space_group_name_H-M   'P 1'
#
loop_
_entity.id
_entity.type
_entity.pdbx_description
1 polymer ?
#
loop_
_entity_poly.entity_id
_entity_poly.type
_entity_poly.pdbx_seq_one_letter_code
_entity_poly.pdbx_strand_id
1 'polypeptide(L)'
;MATMYCPHCHTKTSITHATQRVEFVSSAKIVNVVWTTNKGYWWIGICNGCHKPVLVFKEGEIIWPTPMPSTTASEIPIEIRENLIEAKSCAAVNAYRASVVMCRRALQMACIGRGANAEDNLVAQINYLKTAAVITGDLHEWATVVRWVGNDGAHPGGAEIDKEDAENMLDLTEQFLHVLYVAPAKAAAHRAKLRK
;
A
#
# COMPACT_ATOMS: atom_id res chain seq x y z
N MET A 1 -14.20 -22.95 -11.34
CA MET A 1 -14.21 -21.47 -11.23
C MET A 1 -12.76 -21.01 -11.20
N ALA A 2 -12.38 -20.03 -12.03
CA ALA A 2 -11.06 -19.44 -11.95
C ALA A 2 -10.95 -18.58 -10.69
N THR A 3 -9.86 -18.72 -9.94
CA THR A 3 -9.53 -17.85 -8.81
C THR A 3 -8.85 -16.58 -9.32
N MET A 4 -9.38 -15.42 -8.96
CA MET A 4 -8.88 -14.10 -9.33
C MET A 4 -8.44 -13.33 -8.08
N TYR A 5 -7.50 -12.40 -8.25
CA TYR A 5 -7.08 -11.51 -7.17
C TYR A 5 -8.13 -10.41 -6.94
N CYS A 6 -8.59 -10.25 -5.69
CA CYS A 6 -9.46 -9.14 -5.33
C CYS A 6 -8.63 -7.94 -4.86
N PRO A 7 -8.72 -6.76 -5.51
CA PRO A 7 -8.00 -5.57 -5.09
C PRO A 7 -8.48 -5.01 -3.75
N HIS A 8 -9.69 -5.32 -3.31
CA HIS A 8 -10.21 -4.78 -2.05
C HIS A 8 -9.74 -5.52 -0.79
N CYS A 9 -9.51 -6.84 -0.89
CA CYS A 9 -9.12 -7.68 0.25
C CYS A 9 -7.78 -8.38 0.02
N HIS A 10 -7.10 -8.07 -1.08
CA HIS A 10 -5.76 -8.56 -1.43
C HIS A 10 -5.60 -10.08 -1.39
N THR A 11 -6.68 -10.81 -1.64
CA THR A 11 -6.73 -12.28 -1.55
C THR A 11 -7.17 -12.87 -2.89
N LYS A 12 -6.59 -14.02 -3.27
CA LYS A 12 -7.07 -14.81 -4.41
C LYS A 12 -8.34 -15.56 -4.00
N THR A 13 -9.44 -15.29 -4.69
CA THR A 13 -10.74 -15.89 -4.41
C THR A 13 -11.53 -16.05 -5.71
N SER A 14 -12.61 -16.81 -5.68
CA SER A 14 -13.61 -16.76 -6.74
C SER A 14 -14.30 -15.39 -6.74
N ILE A 15 -14.47 -14.83 -7.94
CA ILE A 15 -15.25 -13.62 -8.19
C ILE A 15 -16.45 -14.02 -9.02
N THR A 16 -17.65 -13.74 -8.52
CA THR A 16 -18.92 -14.16 -9.11
C THR A 16 -19.52 -13.04 -9.94
N HIS A 17 -20.20 -13.33 -11.06
CA HIS A 17 -20.87 -12.28 -11.83
C HIS A 17 -21.92 -11.56 -10.99
N ALA A 18 -21.89 -10.23 -11.03
CA ALA A 18 -23.04 -9.43 -10.64
C ALA A 18 -24.18 -9.70 -11.63
N THR A 19 -25.39 -9.82 -11.09
CA THR A 19 -26.59 -10.10 -11.87
C THR A 19 -27.57 -8.96 -11.76
N GLN A 20 -28.39 -8.79 -12.80
CA GLN A 20 -29.48 -7.83 -12.84
C GLN A 20 -30.78 -8.55 -13.17
N ARG A 21 -31.85 -8.20 -12.47
CA ARG A 21 -33.21 -8.59 -12.84
C ARG A 21 -33.69 -7.63 -13.93
N VAL A 22 -34.01 -8.18 -15.10
CA VAL A 22 -34.60 -7.45 -16.22
C VAL A 22 -36.06 -7.84 -16.32
N GLU A 23 -36.93 -6.83 -16.33
CA GLU A 23 -38.37 -7.02 -16.49
C GLU A 23 -38.76 -6.91 -17.97
N PHE A 24 -39.55 -7.88 -18.41
CA PHE A 24 -40.18 -7.93 -19.73
C PHE A 24 -41.70 -7.87 -19.53
N VAL A 25 -42.43 -7.56 -20.60
CA VAL A 25 -43.89 -7.37 -20.58
C VAL A 25 -44.65 -8.52 -19.89
N SER A 26 -44.16 -9.76 -19.97
CA SER A 26 -44.81 -10.95 -19.40
C SER A 26 -43.89 -11.84 -18.53
N SER A 27 -42.65 -11.42 -18.26
CA SER A 27 -41.70 -12.24 -17.49
C SER A 27 -40.56 -11.41 -16.88
N ALA A 28 -39.83 -11.99 -15.93
CA ALA A 28 -38.57 -11.43 -15.45
C ALA A 28 -37.45 -12.46 -15.64
N LYS A 29 -36.26 -12.00 -16.00
CA LYS A 29 -35.05 -12.84 -16.10
C LYS A 29 -33.92 -12.23 -15.29
N ILE A 30 -33.08 -13.10 -14.72
CA ILE A 30 -31.81 -12.72 -14.10
C ILE A 30 -30.73 -12.90 -15.15
N VAL A 31 -29.98 -11.84 -15.44
CA VAL A 31 -28.91 -11.84 -16.44
C VAL A 31 -27.61 -11.35 -15.85
N ASN A 32 -26.48 -11.81 -16.40
CA ASN A 32 -25.17 -11.25 -16.06
C ASN A 32 -25.00 -9.88 -16.72
N VAL A 33 -24.39 -8.94 -16.00
CA VAL A 33 -24.06 -7.62 -16.54
C VAL A 33 -22.70 -7.69 -17.23
N VAL A 34 -22.71 -7.71 -18.57
CA VAL A 34 -21.53 -7.86 -19.42
C VAL A 34 -21.53 -6.81 -20.53
N TRP A 35 -20.40 -6.16 -20.76
CA TRP A 35 -20.15 -5.24 -21.87
C TRP A 35 -19.10 -5.82 -22.82
N THR A 36 -19.50 -6.16 -24.04
CA THR A 36 -18.62 -6.80 -25.02
C THR A 36 -18.00 -5.78 -25.98
N THR A 37 -16.72 -5.99 -26.29
CA THR A 37 -15.93 -5.20 -27.24
C THR A 37 -15.25 -6.14 -28.25
N ASN A 38 -14.61 -5.59 -29.29
CA ASN A 38 -13.80 -6.39 -30.23
C ASN A 38 -12.56 -7.04 -29.59
N LYS A 39 -12.09 -6.55 -28.44
CA LYS A 39 -10.90 -7.07 -27.73
C LYS A 39 -11.23 -8.10 -26.64
N GLY A 40 -12.50 -8.27 -26.29
CA GLY A 40 -12.94 -9.07 -25.16
C GLY A 40 -14.18 -8.47 -24.50
N TYR A 41 -14.50 -8.91 -23.29
CA TYR A 41 -15.68 -8.47 -22.57
C TYR A 41 -15.33 -7.98 -21.16
N TRP A 42 -16.08 -7.00 -20.68
CA TRP A 42 -16.03 -6.47 -19.33
C TRP A 42 -17.25 -6.93 -18.55
N TRP A 43 -17.10 -7.20 -17.27
CA TRP A 43 -18.21 -7.58 -16.41
C TRP A 43 -18.00 -7.11 -14.98
N ILE A 44 -19.08 -6.87 -14.26
CA ILE A 44 -19.01 -6.53 -12.83
C ILE A 44 -18.96 -7.85 -12.06
N GLY A 45 -17.91 -8.04 -11.28
CA GLY A 45 -17.73 -9.18 -10.40
C GLY A 45 -17.91 -8.81 -8.94
N ILE A 46 -18.43 -9.73 -8.14
CA ILE A 46 -18.55 -9.62 -6.69
C ILE A 46 -17.54 -10.57 -6.05
N CYS A 47 -16.66 -10.03 -5.20
CA CYS A 47 -15.68 -10.83 -4.47
C CYS A 47 -16.36 -11.71 -3.42
N ASN A 48 -16.14 -13.03 -3.46
CA ASN A 48 -16.73 -13.94 -2.47
C ASN A 48 -16.14 -13.80 -1.05
N GLY A 49 -14.98 -13.15 -0.91
CA GLY A 49 -14.34 -12.90 0.40
C GLY A 49 -14.86 -11.66 1.09
N CYS A 50 -14.76 -10.49 0.43
CA CYS A 50 -15.11 -9.20 1.03
C CYS A 50 -16.43 -8.60 0.53
N HIS A 51 -17.13 -9.27 -0.41
CA HIS A 51 -18.43 -8.84 -0.96
C HIS A 51 -18.44 -7.49 -1.68
N LYS A 52 -17.26 -6.92 -1.97
CA LYS A 52 -17.14 -5.67 -2.73
C LYS A 52 -17.14 -5.93 -4.24
N PRO A 53 -17.71 -5.01 -5.04
CA PRO A 53 -17.72 -5.12 -6.49
C PRO A 53 -16.35 -4.76 -7.10
N VAL A 54 -16.05 -5.39 -8.22
CA VAL A 54 -14.89 -5.13 -9.09
C VAL A 54 -15.32 -5.13 -10.55
N LEU A 55 -14.61 -4.41 -11.40
CA LEU A 55 -14.81 -4.45 -12.84
C LEU A 55 -13.72 -5.35 -13.46
N VAL A 56 -14.11 -6.41 -14.15
CA VAL A 56 -13.21 -7.45 -14.65
C VAL A 56 -13.19 -7.48 -16.16
N PHE A 57 -12.02 -7.51 -16.77
CA PHE A 57 -11.83 -7.79 -18.19
C PHE A 57 -11.56 -9.28 -18.40
N LYS A 58 -12.37 -9.92 -19.26
CA LYS A 58 -12.32 -11.36 -19.57
C LYS A 58 -12.24 -12.22 -18.30
N GLU A 59 -11.32 -13.17 -18.20
CA GLU A 59 -11.15 -14.05 -17.03
C GLU A 59 -10.19 -13.48 -15.96
N GLY A 60 -10.13 -12.15 -15.80
CA GLY A 60 -9.27 -11.50 -14.81
C GLY A 60 -7.96 -10.95 -15.35
N GLU A 61 -7.86 -10.74 -16.68
CA GLU A 61 -6.70 -10.07 -17.29
C GLU A 61 -6.51 -8.65 -16.73
N ILE A 62 -7.60 -7.94 -16.44
CA ILE A 62 -7.62 -6.62 -15.79
C ILE A 62 -8.73 -6.63 -14.74
N ILE A 63 -8.46 -6.14 -13.53
CA ILE A 63 -9.45 -6.06 -12.44
C ILE A 63 -9.41 -4.68 -11.78
N TRP A 64 -10.42 -3.87 -12.05
CA TRP A 64 -10.59 -2.56 -11.44
C TRP A 64 -11.30 -2.63 -10.09
N PRO A 65 -10.83 -1.91 -9.06
CA PRO A 65 -9.66 -1.01 -9.10
C PRO A 65 -8.30 -1.71 -9.24
N THR A 66 -7.47 -1.27 -10.20
CA THR A 66 -6.13 -1.83 -10.47
C THR A 66 -5.02 -0.93 -9.95
N PRO A 67 -3.96 -1.53 -9.38
CA PRO A 67 -4.00 -2.35 -8.18
C PRO A 67 -4.13 -1.46 -6.94
N MET A 68 -4.88 -1.93 -5.94
CA MET A 68 -4.79 -1.33 -4.60
C MET A 68 -3.42 -1.67 -3.98
N PRO A 69 -2.87 -0.81 -3.11
CA PRO A 69 -1.62 -1.04 -2.37
C PRO A 69 -1.41 -2.48 -1.90
N SER A 70 -0.20 -3.02 -2.01
CA SER A 70 0.11 -4.26 -1.31
C SER A 70 -0.17 -4.10 0.19
N THR A 71 -0.67 -5.17 0.83
CA THR A 71 -0.94 -5.15 2.27
C THR A 71 0.33 -4.80 3.05
N THR A 72 0.20 -3.91 4.02
CA THR A 72 1.30 -3.54 4.91
C THR A 72 1.22 -4.35 6.21
N ALA A 73 2.38 -4.72 6.78
CA ALA A 73 2.46 -5.56 7.97
C ALA A 73 1.66 -4.99 9.15
N SER A 74 0.89 -5.85 9.82
CA SER A 74 0.02 -5.47 10.95
C SER A 74 0.77 -5.00 12.20
N GLU A 75 2.04 -5.39 12.30
CA GLU A 75 2.98 -5.07 13.37
C GLU A 75 3.42 -3.59 13.34
N ILE A 76 3.27 -2.92 12.20
CA ILE A 76 3.48 -1.48 12.08
C ILE A 76 2.26 -0.76 12.71
N PRO A 77 2.46 0.20 13.64
CA PRO A 77 1.37 0.98 14.24
C PRO A 77 0.41 1.56 13.19
N ILE A 78 -0.89 1.56 13.49
CA ILE A 78 -1.95 1.91 12.52
C ILE A 78 -1.71 3.26 11.86
N GLU A 79 -1.37 4.29 12.63
CA GLU A 79 -1.20 5.65 12.11
C GLU A 79 -0.02 5.74 11.12
N ILE A 80 1.07 5.02 11.36
CA ILE A 80 2.22 4.94 10.44
C ILE A 80 1.82 4.11 9.20
N ARG A 81 1.12 3.00 9.42
CA ARG A 81 0.68 2.08 8.38
C ARG A 81 -0.26 2.73 7.39
N GLU A 82 -1.17 3.58 7.85
CA GLU A 82 -2.11 4.32 6.98
C GLU A 82 -1.37 5.26 6.03
N ASN A 83 -0.33 5.95 6.49
CA ASN A 83 0.51 6.79 5.63
C ASN A 83 1.25 5.97 4.56
N LEU A 84 1.75 4.78 4.91
CA LEU A 84 2.39 3.89 3.94
C LEU A 84 1.37 3.31 2.93
N ILE A 85 0.15 3.00 3.36
CA ILE A 85 -0.93 2.57 2.45
C ILE A 85 -1.32 3.69 1.49
N GLU A 86 -1.38 4.93 1.98
CA GLU A 86 -1.65 6.10 1.14
C GLU A 86 -0.51 6.34 0.14
N ALA A 87 0.75 6.22 0.56
CA ALA A 87 1.91 6.31 -0.33
C ALA A 87 1.82 5.32 -1.50
N LYS A 88 1.55 4.04 -1.19
CA LYS A 88 1.32 3.00 -2.20
C LYS A 88 0.13 3.32 -3.11
N SER A 89 -0.92 3.94 -2.57
CA SER A 89 -2.13 4.29 -3.34
C SER A 89 -1.81 5.38 -4.35
N CYS A 90 -1.05 6.40 -3.92
CA CYS A 90 -0.56 7.46 -4.78
C CYS A 90 0.31 6.90 -5.91
N ALA A 91 1.25 6.01 -5.60
CA ALA A 91 2.09 5.37 -6.62
C ALA A 91 1.26 4.56 -7.62
N ALA A 92 0.24 3.82 -7.16
CA ALA A 92 -0.63 3.02 -8.03
C ALA A 92 -1.43 3.85 -9.06
N VAL A 93 -1.65 5.14 -8.78
CA VAL A 93 -2.34 6.07 -9.69
C VAL A 93 -1.39 7.09 -10.33
N ASN A 94 -0.09 6.81 -10.33
CA ASN A 94 0.98 7.66 -10.88
C ASN A 94 1.11 9.04 -10.22
N ALA A 95 0.62 9.21 -8.98
CA ALA A 95 0.79 10.42 -8.18
C ALA A 95 2.13 10.37 -7.40
N TYR A 96 3.25 10.29 -8.13
CA TYR A 96 4.58 10.00 -7.58
C TYR A 96 5.06 11.01 -6.52
N ARG A 97 4.83 12.31 -6.76
CA ARG A 97 5.14 13.36 -5.78
C ARG A 97 4.40 13.16 -4.46
N ALA A 98 3.12 12.82 -4.52
CA ALA A 98 2.33 12.53 -3.32
C ALA A 98 2.83 11.26 -2.62
N SER A 99 3.20 10.22 -3.38
CA SER A 99 3.77 8.99 -2.84
C SER A 99 5.01 9.26 -1.97
N VAL A 100 6.01 9.97 -2.49
CA VAL A 100 7.25 10.24 -1.74
C VAL A 100 7.03 11.16 -0.53
N VAL A 101 6.05 12.07 -0.59
CA VAL A 101 5.66 12.89 0.57
C VAL A 101 5.05 12.03 1.68
N MET A 102 4.20 11.06 1.33
CA MET A 102 3.61 10.14 2.29
C MET A 102 4.64 9.17 2.87
N CYS A 103 5.63 8.72 2.08
CA CYS A 103 6.80 7.99 2.58
C CYS A 103 7.56 8.78 3.66
N ARG A 104 7.88 10.05 3.38
CA ARG A 104 8.54 10.95 4.34
C ARG A 104 7.71 11.14 5.62
N ARG A 105 6.38 11.28 5.50
CA ARG A 105 5.48 11.41 6.65
C ARG A 105 5.46 10.13 7.49
N ALA A 106 5.34 8.96 6.88
CA ALA A 106 5.41 7.67 7.57
C ALA A 106 6.75 7.49 8.31
N LEU A 107 7.86 7.87 7.68
CA LEU A 107 9.19 7.82 8.28
C LEU A 107 9.30 8.75 9.50
N GLN A 108 8.82 9.99 9.38
CA GLN A 108 8.80 10.94 10.49
C GLN A 108 8.00 10.42 11.69
N MET A 109 6.81 9.88 11.44
CA MET A 109 5.98 9.28 12.49
C MET A 109 6.67 8.07 13.13
N ALA A 110 7.41 7.27 12.35
CA ALA A 110 8.21 6.17 12.88
C ALA A 110 9.36 6.64 13.76
N CYS A 111 10.04 7.76 13.44
CA CYS A 111 11.04 8.36 14.31
C CYS A 111 10.43 8.79 15.65
N ILE A 112 9.29 9.50 15.62
CA ILE A 112 8.59 9.93 16.83
C ILE A 112 8.13 8.73 17.66
N GLY A 113 7.55 7.70 17.02
CA GLY A 113 7.15 6.45 17.68
C GLY A 113 8.32 5.65 18.28
N ARG A 114 9.55 6.00 17.93
CA ARG A 114 10.79 5.44 18.50
C ARG A 114 11.50 6.38 19.47
N GLY A 115 10.80 7.40 19.95
CA GLY A 115 11.26 8.28 21.03
C GLY A 115 11.97 9.55 20.56
N ALA A 116 11.95 9.87 19.26
CA ALA A 116 12.39 11.18 18.81
C ALA A 116 11.41 12.27 19.27
N ASN A 117 11.92 13.47 19.56
CA ASN A 117 11.07 14.60 19.95
C ASN A 117 10.18 15.05 18.78
N ALA A 118 8.88 15.22 19.04
CA ALA A 118 7.90 15.62 18.04
C ALA A 118 8.09 17.06 17.54
N GLU A 119 8.65 17.94 18.37
CA GLU A 119 8.92 19.36 18.03
C GLU A 119 10.16 19.53 17.13
N ASP A 120 11.00 18.50 17.02
CA ASP A 120 12.20 18.55 16.21
C ASP A 120 11.90 18.34 14.72
N ASN A 121 12.75 18.91 13.87
CA ASN A 121 12.67 18.61 12.43
C ASN A 121 13.13 17.17 12.13
N LEU A 122 12.74 16.66 10.95
CA LEU A 122 13.03 15.28 10.55
C LEU A 122 14.53 14.93 10.52
N VAL A 123 15.40 15.90 10.26
CA VAL A 123 16.86 15.69 10.31
C VAL A 123 17.30 15.33 11.73
N ALA A 124 16.88 16.14 12.71
CA ALA A 124 17.18 15.92 14.12
C ALA A 124 16.56 14.60 14.62
N GLN A 125 15.33 14.28 14.20
CA GLN A 125 14.66 13.04 14.56
C GLN A 125 15.39 11.79 14.03
N ILE A 126 15.85 11.80 12.78
CA ILE A 126 16.66 10.71 12.20
C ILE A 126 18.02 10.59 12.91
N ASN A 127 18.67 11.72 13.18
CA ASN A 127 19.95 11.74 13.90
C ASN A 127 19.82 11.18 15.32
N TYR A 128 18.74 11.52 16.03
CA TYR A 128 18.45 10.98 17.36
C TYR A 128 18.34 9.45 17.35
N LEU A 129 17.63 8.86 16.37
CA LEU A 129 17.53 7.41 16.27
C LEU A 129 18.91 6.74 16.10
N LYS A 130 19.83 7.37 15.36
CA LYS A 130 21.22 6.88 15.20
C LYS A 130 22.02 7.01 16.50
N THR A 131 21.97 8.17 17.16
CA THR A 131 22.74 8.39 18.41
C THR A 131 22.21 7.56 19.57
N ALA A 132 20.91 7.29 19.60
CA ALA A 132 20.27 6.38 20.56
C ALA A 132 20.42 4.89 20.19
N ALA A 133 21.18 4.56 19.12
CA ALA A 133 21.40 3.21 18.63
C ALA A 133 20.11 2.43 18.31
N VAL A 134 19.02 3.13 17.97
CA VAL A 134 17.77 2.53 17.51
C VAL A 134 17.89 2.04 16.07
N ILE A 135 18.68 2.75 15.26
CA ILE A 135 18.97 2.41 13.86
C ILE A 135 20.47 2.33 13.62
N THR A 136 20.88 1.58 12.59
CA THR A 136 22.26 1.48 12.13
C THR A 136 22.66 2.69 11.28
N GLY A 137 23.95 2.77 10.91
CA GLY A 137 24.45 3.75 9.94
C GLY A 137 23.72 3.67 8.60
N ASP A 138 23.58 2.47 8.04
CA ASP A 138 22.91 2.26 6.75
C ASP A 138 21.44 2.70 6.78
N LEU A 139 20.72 2.37 7.86
CA LEU A 139 19.32 2.82 8.02
C LEU A 139 19.19 4.33 8.17
N HIS A 140 20.19 4.99 8.77
CA HIS A 140 20.24 6.45 8.85
C HIS A 140 20.44 7.06 7.46
N GLU A 141 21.27 6.46 6.61
CA GLU A 141 21.45 6.89 5.22
C GLU A 141 20.16 6.71 4.41
N TRP A 142 19.50 5.54 4.51
CA TRP A 142 18.22 5.30 3.83
C TRP A 142 17.16 6.32 4.25
N ALA A 143 17.04 6.57 5.55
CA ALA A 143 16.09 7.56 6.08
C ALA A 143 16.40 8.98 5.59
N THR A 144 17.68 9.30 5.44
CA THR A 144 18.13 10.60 4.91
C THR A 144 17.75 10.76 3.44
N VAL A 145 17.91 9.71 2.63
CA VAL A 145 17.49 9.71 1.21
C VAL A 145 15.98 9.90 1.09
N VAL A 146 15.17 9.13 1.84
CA VAL A 146 13.70 9.28 1.85
C VAL A 146 13.28 10.69 2.25
N ARG A 147 13.97 11.30 3.24
CA ARG A 147 13.73 12.69 3.62
C ARG A 147 14.04 13.68 2.48
N TRP A 148 15.14 13.48 1.74
CA TRP A 148 15.53 14.35 0.64
C TRP A 148 14.52 14.31 -0.49
N VAL A 149 14.25 13.13 -1.04
CA VAL A 149 13.30 12.96 -2.15
C VAL A 149 11.88 13.37 -1.74
N GLY A 150 11.49 13.10 -0.50
CA GLY A 150 10.20 13.56 0.03
C GLY A 150 10.09 15.08 0.16
N ASN A 151 11.21 15.79 0.42
CA ASN A 151 11.22 17.26 0.39
C ASN A 151 11.05 17.77 -1.05
N ASP A 152 11.70 17.14 -2.03
CA ASP A 152 11.57 17.49 -3.45
C ASP A 152 10.13 17.31 -3.96
N GLY A 153 9.45 16.25 -3.52
CA GLY A 153 8.04 16.04 -3.84
C GLY A 153 7.11 17.13 -3.27
N ALA A 154 7.41 17.62 -2.05
CA ALA A 154 6.57 18.55 -1.29
C ALA A 154 6.70 20.02 -1.72
N HIS A 155 7.92 20.48 -2.02
CA HIS A 155 8.20 21.90 -2.20
C HIS A 155 8.24 22.32 -3.67
N PRO A 156 7.79 23.56 -4.00
CA PRO A 156 8.04 24.13 -5.32
C PRO A 156 9.55 24.21 -5.60
N GLY A 157 9.96 23.87 -6.82
CA GLY A 157 11.37 23.90 -7.23
C GLY A 157 12.21 22.68 -6.83
N GLY A 158 11.61 21.66 -6.21
CA GLY A 158 12.23 20.35 -6.04
C GLY A 158 12.47 19.64 -7.38
N ALA A 159 13.31 18.60 -7.34
CA ALA A 159 13.55 17.73 -8.50
C ALA A 159 12.24 17.09 -9.00
N GLU A 160 12.20 16.75 -10.29
CA GLU A 160 11.11 15.95 -10.84
C GLU A 160 11.15 14.55 -10.21
N ILE A 161 9.99 14.06 -9.77
CA ILE A 161 9.86 12.74 -9.15
C ILE A 161 9.22 11.82 -10.17
N ASP A 162 9.99 10.87 -10.66
CA ASP A 162 9.50 9.88 -11.61
C ASP A 162 8.95 8.62 -10.91
N LYS A 163 8.62 7.61 -11.71
CA LYS A 163 8.12 6.34 -11.21
C LYS A 163 9.16 5.59 -10.38
N GLU A 164 10.41 5.56 -10.85
CA GLU A 164 11.50 4.82 -10.22
C GLU A 164 11.86 5.46 -8.88
N ASP A 165 11.87 6.78 -8.79
CA ASP A 165 12.03 7.50 -7.51
C ASP A 165 10.95 7.09 -6.50
N ALA A 166 9.67 7.09 -6.92
CA ALA A 166 8.57 6.73 -6.05
C ALA A 166 8.61 5.27 -5.59
N GLU A 167 8.95 4.33 -6.49
CA GLU A 167 9.10 2.91 -6.17
C GLU A 167 10.28 2.67 -5.21
N ASN A 168 11.41 3.33 -5.44
CA ASN A 168 12.59 3.25 -4.56
C ASN A 168 12.29 3.83 -3.16
N MET A 169 11.61 4.97 -3.07
CA MET A 169 11.27 5.57 -1.77
C MET A 169 10.26 4.73 -1.00
N LEU A 170 9.32 4.09 -1.70
CA LEU A 170 8.41 3.12 -1.10
C LEU A 170 9.17 1.93 -0.51
N ASP A 171 10.08 1.32 -1.28
CA ASP A 171 10.87 0.19 -0.79
C ASP A 171 11.72 0.58 0.44
N LEU A 172 12.50 1.67 0.35
CA LEU A 172 13.31 2.13 1.48
C LEU A 172 12.47 2.40 2.74
N THR A 173 11.29 3.01 2.58
CA THR A 173 10.37 3.27 3.70
C THR A 173 9.82 1.96 4.27
N GLU A 174 9.44 1.01 3.43
CA GLU A 174 8.99 -0.32 3.86
C GLU A 174 10.08 -1.08 4.62
N GLN A 175 11.32 -1.10 4.12
CA GLN A 175 12.44 -1.74 4.79
C GLN A 175 12.75 -1.07 6.13
N PHE A 176 12.72 0.25 6.19
CA PHE A 176 12.92 1.00 7.43
C PHE A 176 11.87 0.62 8.49
N LEU A 177 10.59 0.60 8.11
CA LEU A 177 9.50 0.17 9.00
C LEU A 177 9.57 -1.32 9.35
N HIS A 178 10.07 -2.16 8.44
CA HIS A 178 10.30 -3.57 8.70
C HIS A 178 11.31 -3.77 9.82
N VAL A 179 12.46 -3.10 9.75
CA VAL A 179 13.51 -3.23 10.77
C VAL A 179 13.04 -2.68 12.12
N LEU A 180 12.29 -1.58 12.12
CA LEU A 180 11.79 -1.01 13.37
C LEU A 180 10.70 -1.88 14.01
N TYR A 181 9.67 -2.30 13.25
CA TYR A 181 8.45 -2.88 13.83
C TYR A 181 8.31 -4.38 13.58
N VAL A 182 8.51 -4.81 12.33
CA VAL A 182 8.19 -6.18 11.90
C VAL A 182 9.24 -7.18 12.37
N ALA A 183 10.51 -6.92 12.15
CA ALA A 183 11.60 -7.83 12.53
C ALA A 183 11.66 -8.05 14.06
N PRO A 184 11.55 -7.02 14.93
CA PRO A 184 11.50 -7.23 16.37
C PRO A 184 10.29 -8.03 16.83
N ALA A 185 9.12 -7.79 16.24
CA ALA A 185 7.90 -8.55 16.54
C ALA A 185 8.05 -10.03 16.17
N LYS A 186 8.59 -10.33 14.97
CA LYS A 186 8.92 -11.71 14.56
C LYS A 186 9.90 -12.36 15.52
N ALA A 187 10.99 -11.69 15.87
CA ALA A 187 11.99 -12.21 16.81
C ALA A 187 11.39 -12.49 18.20
N ALA A 188 10.52 -11.61 18.70
CA ALA A 188 9.81 -11.81 19.96
C ALA A 188 8.88 -13.04 19.91
N ALA A 189 8.11 -13.20 18.82
CA ALA A 189 7.24 -14.36 18.63
C ALA A 189 8.02 -15.68 18.56
N HIS A 190 9.17 -15.70 17.89
CA HIS A 190 10.04 -16.89 17.85
C HIS A 190 10.62 -17.23 19.23
N ARG A 191 11.12 -16.23 19.97
CA ARG A 191 11.61 -16.44 21.35
C ARG A 191 10.53 -16.99 22.28
N ALA A 192 9.29 -16.52 22.16
CA ALA A 192 8.18 -17.00 22.96
C ALA A 192 7.82 -18.47 22.67
N LYS A 193 7.99 -18.93 21.42
CA LYS A 193 7.76 -20.34 21.04
C LYS A 193 8.85 -21.27 21.58
N LEU A 194 10.11 -20.84 21.56
CA LEU A 194 11.26 -21.64 22.01
C LEU A 194 11.38 -21.73 23.54
N ARG A 195 10.68 -20.87 24.29
CA ARG A 195 10.64 -20.86 25.76
C ARG A 195 9.46 -21.65 26.34
N LYS A 196 8.64 -22.27 25.49
CA LYS A 196 7.63 -23.26 25.87
C LYS A 196 8.21 -24.66 25.71
#